data_AF-A0A7V4B2E1-F1
#
_entry.id   AF-A0A7V4B2E1-F1
#
_cell.length_a   1.000
_cell.length_b   1.000
_cell.length_c   1.000
_cell.angle_alpha   90.00
_cell.angle_beta   90.00
_cell.angle_gamma   90.00
#
_symmetry.space_group_name_H-M   'P 1'
#
loop_
_entity.id
_entity.type
_entity.pdbx_description
1 polymer ?
#
loop_
_entity_poly.entity_id
_entity_poly.type
_entity_poly.pdbx_seq_one_letter_code
_entity_poly.pdbx_strand_id
1 'polypeptide(L)' 'AISRLPNRSEFIRGAVLSALENTCPVCNGTGQLSPHQKEHWKEFMRDHLLEECSKCHEVHLVCGRSARPHNARFKEDPQ' A
#
# COMPACT_ATOMS: atom_id res chain seq x y z
N ALA A 1 18.21 27.12 -0.20
CA ALA A 1 17.47 26.38 0.84
C ALA A 1 17.54 24.84 0.69
N ILE A 2 17.88 24.25 -0.46
CA ILE A 2 17.94 22.77 -0.63
C ILE A 2 19.36 22.18 -0.52
N SER A 3 20.40 23.04 -0.58
CA SER A 3 21.81 22.66 -0.56
C SER A 3 22.36 22.23 0.81
N ARG A 4 21.57 22.38 1.89
CA ARG A 4 21.98 22.06 3.27
C ARG A 4 21.40 20.76 3.81
N LEU A 5 20.60 20.03 3.03
CA LEU A 5 20.04 18.76 3.48
C LEU A 5 21.13 17.67 3.45
N PRO A 6 21.36 16.94 4.55
CA PRO A 6 22.11 15.69 4.49
C PRO A 6 21.35 14.70 3.58
N ASN A 7 22.07 13.97 2.73
CA ASN A 7 21.53 12.98 1.78
C ASN A 7 20.45 13.50 0.80
N ARG A 8 20.74 14.59 0.08
CA ARG A 8 19.86 15.16 -0.97
C ARG A 8 19.29 14.12 -1.95
N SER A 9 20.08 13.13 -2.34
CA SER A 9 19.65 12.07 -3.27
C SER A 9 18.56 11.17 -2.68
N GLU A 10 18.56 10.97 -1.36
CA GLU A 10 17.52 10.22 -0.66
C GLU A 10 16.22 11.04 -0.58
N PHE A 11 16.35 12.32 -0.21
CA PHE A 11 15.22 13.25 -0.17
C PHE A 11 14.53 13.42 -1.53
N ILE A 12 15.31 13.60 -2.60
CA ILE A 12 14.76 13.73 -3.97
C ILE A 12 14.09 12.43 -4.42
N ARG A 13 14.68 11.26 -4.12
CA ARG A 13 14.05 9.97 -4.44
C ARG A 13 12.73 9.77 -3.70
N GLY A 14 12.68 10.10 -2.41
CA GLY A 14 11.45 10.05 -1.62
C GLY A 14 10.36 10.96 -2.18
N ALA A 15 10.71 12.20 -2.53
CA ALA A 15 9.76 13.16 -3.10
C ALA A 15 9.22 12.73 -4.48
N VAL A 16 10.07 12.21 -5.36
CA VAL A 16 9.65 11.73 -6.69
C VAL A 16 8.79 10.47 -6.57
N LEU A 17 9.17 9.50 -5.75
CA LEU A 17 8.38 8.27 -5.56
C LEU A 17 7.02 8.55 -4.89
N SER A 18 6.98 9.50 -3.94
CA SER A 18 5.75 9.91 -3.29
C SER A 18 4.82 10.69 -4.22
N ALA A 19 5.38 11.49 -5.15
CA ALA A 19 4.61 12.21 -6.17
C ALA A 19 4.07 11.29 -7.29
N LEU A 20 4.63 10.08 -7.43
CA LEU A 20 4.20 9.10 -8.42
C LEU A 20 3.07 8.19 -7.93
N GLU A 21 2.58 8.33 -6.68
CA GLU A 21 1.47 7.58 -6.06
C GLU A 21 1.59 6.03 -6.09
N ASN A 22 2.66 5.47 -6.65
CA ASN A 22 2.89 4.03 -6.84
C ASN A 22 3.57 3.36 -5.63
N THR A 23 3.51 4.00 -4.46
CA THR A 23 4.14 3.45 -3.25
C THR A 23 3.22 2.38 -2.68
N CYS A 24 3.76 1.17 -2.47
CA CYS A 24 3.00 0.09 -1.85
C CYS A 24 2.49 0.54 -0.47
N PRO A 25 1.16 0.55 -0.24
CA PRO A 25 0.56 1.13 0.98
C PRO A 25 0.86 0.30 2.24
N VAL A 26 1.33 -0.94 2.09
CA VAL A 26 1.60 -1.85 3.20
C VAL A 26 3.04 -1.71 3.68
N CYS A 27 4.01 -1.77 2.76
CA CYS A 27 5.42 -1.66 3.11
C CYS A 27 5.94 -0.21 3.05
N ASN A 28 5.13 0.73 2.59
CA ASN A 28 5.52 2.13 2.37
C ASN A 28 6.78 2.27 1.50
N GLY A 29 6.90 1.40 0.49
CA GLY A 29 8.02 1.43 -0.46
C GLY A 29 9.32 0.80 0.04
N THR A 30 9.38 0.21 1.23
CA THR A 30 10.59 -0.49 1.73
C THR A 30 10.89 -1.80 0.99
N GLY A 31 9.90 -2.35 0.27
CA GLY A 31 10.00 -3.64 -0.42
C GLY A 31 9.94 -4.86 0.52
N GLN A 32 9.88 -4.66 1.83
CA GLN A 32 9.79 -5.74 2.83
C GLN A 32 8.83 -5.36 3.95
N LEU A 33 8.01 -6.31 4.38
CA LEU A 33 7.13 -6.14 5.53
C LEU A 33 7.89 -6.40 6.83
N SER A 34 7.66 -5.57 7.85
CA SER A 34 8.05 -5.91 9.21
C SER A 34 7.33 -7.19 9.68
N PRO A 35 7.81 -7.87 10.74
CA PRO A 35 7.14 -9.07 11.25
C PRO A 35 5.65 -8.85 11.55
N HIS A 36 5.31 -7.73 12.19
CA HIS A 36 3.92 -7.38 12.50
C HIS A 36 3.10 -7.06 11.25
N GLN A 37 3.66 -6.29 10.30
CA GLN A 37 2.96 -6.01 9.03
C GLN A 37 2.70 -7.31 8.25
N LYS A 38 3.64 -8.25 8.25
CA LYS A 38 3.48 -9.56 7.60
C LYS A 38 2.36 -10.37 8.24
N GLU A 39 2.22 -10.34 9.56
CA GLU A 39 1.14 -11.02 10.27
C GLU A 39 -0.23 -10.42 9.93
N HIS A 40 -0.37 -9.10 10.00
CA HIS A 40 -1.61 -8.41 9.59
C HIS A 40 -1.92 -8.63 8.10
N TRP A 41 -0.91 -8.63 7.24
CA TRP A 41 -1.07 -8.91 5.82
C TRP A 41 -1.60 -10.33 5.58
N LYS A 42 -1.05 -11.34 6.27
CA LYS A 42 -1.56 -12.72 6.19
C LYS A 42 -3.02 -12.83 6.62
N GLU A 43 -3.40 -12.11 7.68
CA GLU A 43 -4.79 -12.07 8.13
C GLU A 43 -5.72 -11.44 7.09
N PHE A 44 -5.32 -10.29 6.52
CA PHE A 44 -6.07 -9.62 5.46
C PHE A 44 -6.27 -10.52 4.24
N MET A 45 -5.21 -11.23 3.83
CA MET A 45 -5.18 -12.12 2.68
C MET A 45 -6.03 -13.38 2.85
N ARG A 46 -6.54 -13.70 4.05
CA ARG A 46 -7.46 -14.83 4.26
C ARG A 46 -8.77 -14.66 3.48
N ASP A 47 -9.21 -13.41 3.33
CA ASP A 47 -10.47 -13.05 2.70
C ASP A 47 -10.29 -12.16 1.46
N HIS A 48 -9.06 -11.77 1.16
CA HIS A 48 -8.70 -10.97 0.00
C HIS A 48 -7.61 -11.66 -0.79
N LEU A 49 -7.91 -12.08 -2.01
CA LEU A 49 -6.99 -12.85 -2.85
C LEU A 49 -6.28 -11.93 -3.83
N LEU A 50 -5.16 -12.40 -4.39
CA LEU A 50 -4.52 -11.77 -5.53
C LEU A 50 -4.92 -12.55 -6.78
N GLU A 51 -5.47 -11.85 -7.76
CA GLU A 51 -5.84 -12.41 -9.06
C GLU A 51 -5.15 -11.63 -10.18
N GLU A 52 -4.91 -12.30 -11.30
CA GLU A 52 -4.43 -11.65 -12.52
C GLU A 52 -5.62 -11.11 -13.32
N CYS A 53 -5.58 -9.83 -13.66
CA CYS A 53 -6.61 -9.21 -14.47
C CYS A 53 -6.55 -9.77 -15.90
N SER A 54 -7.65 -10.34 -16.40
CA SER A 54 -7.73 -10.91 -17.75
C SER A 54 -7.58 -9.90 -18.91
N LYS A 55 -7.63 -8.59 -18.62
CA LYS A 55 -7.54 -7.52 -19.63
C LYS A 55 -6.16 -6.87 -19.72
N CYS A 56 -5.55 -6.56 -18.57
CA CYS A 56 -4.26 -5.87 -18.52
C CYS A 56 -3.12 -6.76 -17.99
N HIS A 57 -3.41 -8.00 -17.55
CA HIS A 57 -2.46 -8.94 -16.97
C HIS A 57 -1.75 -8.45 -15.69
N GLU A 58 -2.25 -7.40 -15.06
CA GLU A 58 -1.75 -6.92 -13.78
C GLU A 58 -2.39 -7.69 -12.62
N VAL A 59 -1.62 -7.88 -11.55
CA VAL A 59 -2.12 -8.48 -10.32
C VAL A 59 -2.93 -7.44 -9.55
N HIS A 60 -4.14 -7.80 -9.14
CA HIS A 60 -4.99 -6.97 -8.31
C HIS A 60 -5.58 -7.76 -7.14
N LEU A 61 -5.97 -7.04 -6.09
CA LEU A 61 -6.66 -7.62 -4.94
C LEU A 61 -8.13 -7.81 -5.28
N VAL A 62 -8.69 -8.96 -4.89
CA VAL A 62 -10.11 -9.27 -4.96
C VAL A 62 -10.64 -9.62 -3.58
N CYS A 63 -11.84 -9.14 -3.26
CA CYS A 63 -12.51 -9.49 -2.02
C CYS A 63 -13.29 -10.80 -2.20
N GLY A 64 -12.97 -11.82 -1.41
CA GLY A 64 -13.65 -13.11 -1.41
C GLY A 64 -14.98 -13.13 -0.65
N ARG A 65 -15.31 -12.08 0.10
CA ARG A 65 -16.59 -11.98 0.83
C ARG A 65 -17.66 -11.34 -0.05
N SER A 66 -18.54 -12.17 -0.60
CA SER A 66 -19.53 -11.80 -1.61
C SER A 66 -20.76 -11.02 -1.11
N ALA A 67 -20.88 -10.68 0.18
CA ALA A 67 -22.15 -10.17 0.74
C ALA A 67 -22.09 -8.91 1.63
N ARG A 68 -20.91 -8.37 2.00
CA ARG A 68 -20.84 -7.13 2.79
C ARG A 68 -19.66 -6.25 2.36
N PRO A 69 -19.90 -4.98 2.00
CA PRO A 69 -18.81 -4.08 1.69
C PRO A 69 -17.99 -3.80 2.96
N HIS A 70 -16.67 -3.97 2.86
CA HIS A 70 -15.72 -3.77 3.97
C HIS A 70 -15.49 -2.28 4.32
N ASN A 71 -16.14 -1.36 3.58
CA ASN A 71 -15.93 0.08 3.67
C ASN A 71 -16.73 0.79 4.78
N ALA A 72 -17.54 0.07 5.57
CA ALA A 72 -18.37 0.68 6.62
C ALA A 72 -17.59 1.12 7.88
N ARG A 73 -16.26 0.97 7.95
CA ARG A 73 -15.40 1.37 9.09
C ARG A 73 -14.39 2.48 8.78
N PHE A 74 -14.40 3.06 7.57
CA PHE A 74 -13.55 4.21 7.21
C PHE A 74 -14.36 5.50 7.00
N LYS A 75 -15.46 5.66 7.73
CA LYS A 75 -16.04 6.98 8.00
C LYS A 75 -16.03 7.18 9.51
N GLU A 76 -15.56 8.36 9.93
CA GLU A 76 -15.45 8.88 11.30
C GLU A 76 -14.16 8.41 12.01
N ASP A 77 -13.09 9.22 12.04
CA ASP A 77 -12.99 10.44 12.86
C ASP A 77 -12.71 11.73 12.04
N PRO A 78 -13.58 12.76 12.13
CA PRO A 78 -13.19 14.15 11.91
C PRO A 78 -12.74 14.80 13.23
N GLN A 79 -11.50 15.31 13.19
CA GLN A 79 -10.90 16.35 14.06
C GLN A 79 -10.38 15.93 15.43
#